data_AF-A0A347VPK7-F1
#
_entry.id   AF-A0A347VPK7-F1
#
_cell.length_a   1.000
_cell.length_b   1.000
_cell.length_c   1.000
_cell.angle_alpha   90.00
_cell.angle_beta   90.00
_cell.angle_gamma   90.00
#
_symmetry.space_group_name_H-M   'P 1'
#
loop_
_entity.id
_entity.type
_entity.pdbx_description
1 polymer ?
#
loop_
_entity_poly.entity_id
_entity_poly.type
_entity_poly.pdbx_seq_one_letter_code
_entity_poly.pdbx_strand_id
1 'polypeptide(L)'
;MFRISNVSKKMVGVCALFSTLFIFNACGDSESDLKNLALEKCKEKAESLLNNKYFPYEKVTNTEIISFEKNDKRKDEFYKAECKIGYVLNKDYGESKKGDNYFQKSSIFVKKSFDNATGKDKWVAYY
;
A
#
# COMPACT_ATOMS: atom_id res chain seq x y z
N MET A 1 43.73 -2.29 -41.22
CA MET A 1 43.09 -0.97 -41.06
C MET A 1 41.58 -1.19 -40.97
N PHE A 2 40.98 -0.85 -39.81
CA PHE A 2 39.55 -0.79 -39.44
C PHE A 2 38.69 -2.07 -39.60
N ARG A 3 37.67 -2.38 -38.77
CA ARG A 3 37.26 -2.08 -37.39
C ARG A 3 36.08 -3.04 -37.13
N ILE A 4 35.86 -3.38 -35.85
CA ILE A 4 34.77 -4.20 -35.33
C ILE A 4 33.39 -3.53 -35.56
N SER A 5 32.35 -4.38 -35.61
CA SER A 5 30.94 -4.16 -35.26
C SER A 5 29.93 -4.07 -36.41
N ASN A 6 29.04 -5.06 -36.47
CA ASN A 6 27.61 -4.77 -36.51
C ASN A 6 26.82 -5.85 -35.76
N VAL A 7 26.50 -5.51 -34.50
CA VAL A 7 25.42 -6.11 -33.72
C VAL A 7 24.11 -5.66 -34.38
N SER A 8 23.40 -6.56 -35.04
CA SER A 8 22.03 -6.30 -35.48
C SER A 8 21.06 -6.82 -34.43
N LYS A 9 20.44 -5.88 -33.73
CA LYS A 9 19.34 -6.06 -32.79
C LYS A 9 18.17 -6.78 -33.48
N LYS A 10 17.78 -7.94 -32.96
CA LYS A 10 16.36 -8.33 -32.90
C LYS A 10 16.08 -8.94 -31.54
N MET A 11 15.55 -8.10 -30.65
CA MET A 11 14.70 -8.54 -29.54
C MET A 11 13.57 -9.35 -30.17
N VAL A 12 13.55 -10.66 -29.93
CA VAL A 12 12.37 -11.48 -30.17
C VAL A 12 11.96 -11.98 -28.80
N GLY A 13 10.77 -11.53 -28.39
CA GLY A 13 10.25 -11.60 -27.04
C GLY A 13 10.35 -13.00 -26.46
N VAL A 14 11.03 -13.09 -25.32
CA VAL A 14 10.89 -14.22 -24.43
C VAL A 14 9.48 -14.16 -23.90
N CYS A 15 8.70 -15.20 -24.23
CA CYS A 15 7.43 -15.52 -23.62
C CYS A 15 7.57 -15.58 -22.09
N ALA A 16 7.36 -14.46 -21.40
CA ALA A 16 6.93 -14.49 -20.02
C ALA A 16 5.42 -14.72 -20.03
N LEU A 17 5.05 -16.00 -20.16
CA LEU A 17 3.76 -16.52 -19.73
C LEU A 17 3.62 -16.26 -18.22
N PHE A 18 3.25 -15.04 -17.83
CA PHE A 18 2.54 -14.79 -16.59
C PHE A 18 1.03 -14.89 -16.89
N SER A 19 0.64 -16.06 -17.37
CA SER A 19 -0.72 -16.56 -17.26
C SER A 19 -0.97 -17.01 -15.82
N THR A 20 -0.99 -16.05 -14.90
CA THR A 20 -1.71 -16.18 -13.64
C THR A 20 -2.85 -15.19 -13.71
N LEU A 21 -3.96 -15.67 -14.26
CA LEU A 21 -5.33 -15.30 -13.94
C LEU A 21 -5.46 -13.93 -13.25
N PHE A 22 -5.47 -12.85 -14.03
CA PHE A 22 -6.32 -11.72 -13.67
C PHE A 22 -7.75 -12.20 -13.79
N ILE A 23 -8.24 -12.86 -12.73
CA ILE A 23 -9.66 -12.94 -12.48
C ILE A 23 -10.07 -11.50 -12.21
N PHE A 24 -10.40 -10.75 -13.27
CA PHE A 24 -11.36 -9.66 -13.18
C PHE A 24 -12.69 -10.32 -12.82
N ASN A 25 -12.81 -10.72 -11.55
CA ASN A 25 -14.11 -10.93 -10.96
C ASN A 25 -14.78 -9.57 -11.01
N ALA A 26 -15.91 -9.50 -11.68
CA ALA A 26 -16.90 -8.48 -11.41
C ALA A 26 -17.39 -8.66 -9.95
N CYS A 27 -16.57 -8.23 -8.98
CA CYS A 27 -16.92 -8.00 -7.58
C CYS A 27 -17.04 -6.48 -7.41
N GLY A 28 -18.08 -5.92 -8.02
CA GLY A 28 -18.35 -4.48 -8.03
C GLY A 28 -18.62 -3.94 -6.63
N ASP A 29 -18.09 -2.76 -6.39
CA ASP A 29 -18.29 -1.87 -5.24
C ASP A 29 -17.67 -2.29 -3.89
N SER A 30 -17.93 -3.50 -3.36
CA SER A 30 -17.54 -3.78 -1.96
C SER A 30 -16.03 -3.87 -1.71
N GLU A 31 -15.24 -4.54 -2.56
CA GLU A 31 -13.78 -4.65 -2.34
C GLU A 31 -13.07 -3.31 -2.57
N SER A 32 -13.51 -2.54 -3.58
CA SER A 32 -13.00 -1.21 -3.86
C SER A 32 -13.29 -0.25 -2.71
N ASP A 33 -14.49 -0.30 -2.13
CA ASP A 33 -14.86 0.50 -0.97
C ASP A 33 -14.01 0.15 0.27
N LEU A 34 -13.73 -1.14 0.49
CA LEU A 34 -12.87 -1.57 1.60
C LEU A 34 -11.41 -1.16 1.40
N LYS A 35 -10.90 -1.21 0.17
CA LYS A 35 -9.57 -0.68 -0.18
C LYS A 35 -9.51 0.82 0.04
N ASN A 36 -10.54 1.57 -0.37
CA ASN A 36 -10.62 3.01 -0.12
C ASN A 36 -10.63 3.32 1.38
N LEU A 37 -11.45 2.60 2.16
CA LEU A 37 -11.49 2.73 3.63
C LEU A 37 -10.14 2.43 4.28
N ALA A 38 -9.45 1.38 3.82
CA ALA A 38 -8.10 1.06 4.29
C ALA A 38 -7.08 2.16 3.93
N LEU A 39 -7.18 2.71 2.71
CA LEU A 39 -6.30 3.77 2.23
C LEU A 39 -6.47 5.05 3.04
N GLU A 40 -7.71 5.43 3.36
CA GLU A 40 -8.00 6.56 4.25
C GLU A 40 -7.35 6.37 5.62
N LYS A 41 -7.47 5.18 6.22
CA LYS A 41 -6.76 4.88 7.48
C LYS A 41 -5.24 4.88 7.36
N CYS A 42 -4.68 4.49 6.21
CA CYS A 42 -3.25 4.63 5.97
C CYS A 42 -2.83 6.10 5.94
N LYS A 43 -3.62 6.98 5.32
CA LYS A 43 -3.36 8.43 5.28
C LYS A 43 -3.48 9.05 6.68
N GLU A 44 -4.53 8.72 7.44
CA GLU A 44 -4.68 9.17 8.83
C GLU A 44 -3.47 8.76 9.70
N LYS A 45 -3.01 7.52 9.57
CA LYS A 45 -1.80 7.04 10.26
C LYS A 45 -0.57 7.82 9.82
N ALA A 46 -0.44 8.09 8.52
CA ALA A 46 0.68 8.83 7.97
C ALA A 46 0.75 10.25 8.55
N GLU A 47 -0.38 10.96 8.60
CA GLU A 47 -0.51 12.29 9.19
C GLU A 47 -0.27 12.27 10.71
N SER A 48 -0.77 11.26 11.42
CA SER A 48 -0.52 11.09 12.85
C SER A 48 0.98 11.00 13.16
N LEU A 49 1.74 10.27 12.34
CA LEU A 49 3.19 10.16 12.46
C LEU A 49 3.92 11.46 12.11
N LEU A 50 3.44 12.24 11.13
CA LEU A 50 3.98 13.57 10.85
C LEU A 50 3.82 14.55 12.01
N ASN A 51 2.65 14.52 12.66
CA ASN A 51 2.35 15.40 13.79
C ASN A 51 3.07 14.97 15.09
N ASN A 52 3.71 13.80 15.08
CA ASN A 52 4.42 13.30 16.23
C ASN A 52 5.88 13.79 16.23
N LYS A 53 6.15 14.73 17.14
CA LYS A 53 7.45 15.36 17.41
C LYS A 53 8.63 14.41 17.65
N TYR A 54 8.39 13.12 17.93
CA TYR A 54 9.45 12.13 18.07
C TYR A 54 9.94 11.56 16.74
N PHE A 55 9.15 11.69 15.66
CA PHE A 55 9.52 11.14 14.36
C PHE A 55 10.26 12.16 13.49
N PRO A 56 11.29 11.74 12.74
CA PRO A 56 12.12 12.62 11.93
C PRO A 56 11.49 12.95 10.57
N TYR A 57 10.17 13.12 10.47
CA TYR A 57 9.46 13.29 9.21
C TYR A 57 9.00 14.73 9.00
N GLU A 58 9.14 15.25 7.79
CA GLU A 58 8.72 16.60 7.39
C GLU A 58 7.34 16.59 6.70
N LYS A 59 7.17 15.67 5.73
CA LYS A 59 5.94 15.54 4.94
C LYS A 59 5.80 14.12 4.39
N VAL A 60 4.57 13.75 4.07
CA VAL A 60 4.24 12.52 3.36
C VAL A 60 4.35 12.77 1.85
N THR A 61 5.00 11.86 1.13
CA THR A 61 5.19 11.95 -0.33
C THR A 61 4.27 11.03 -1.10
N ASN A 62 4.00 9.84 -0.56
CA ASN A 62 3.07 8.90 -1.14
C ASN A 62 2.45 8.04 -0.04
N THR A 63 1.25 7.53 -0.29
CA THR A 63 0.62 6.49 0.51
C THR A 63 -0.13 5.58 -0.44
N GLU A 64 0.28 4.32 -0.49
CA GLU A 64 -0.28 3.33 -1.41
C GLU A 64 -0.53 2.01 -0.67
N ILE A 65 -1.61 1.33 -1.04
CA ILE A 65 -1.85 -0.06 -0.62
C ILE A 65 -1.00 -0.96 -1.53
N ILE A 66 -0.15 -1.77 -0.93
CA ILE A 66 0.72 -2.72 -1.63
C ILE A 66 0.21 -4.17 -1.53
N SER A 67 -0.65 -4.47 -0.56
CA SER A 67 -1.38 -5.74 -0.48
C SER A 67 -2.72 -5.54 0.23
N PHE A 68 -3.73 -6.29 -0.19
CA PHE A 68 -5.04 -6.30 0.44
C PHE A 68 -5.58 -7.73 0.39
N GLU A 69 -5.63 -8.38 1.54
CA GLU A 69 -5.89 -9.81 1.63
C GLU A 69 -7.04 -10.06 2.61
N LYS A 70 -8.00 -10.88 2.19
CA LYS A 70 -9.01 -11.44 3.10
C LYS A 70 -8.35 -12.50 3.96
N ASN A 71 -8.58 -12.46 5.28
CA ASN A 71 -8.08 -13.46 6.19
C ASN A 71 -9.16 -14.52 6.44
N ASP A 72 -9.10 -15.62 5.69
CA ASP A 72 -10.10 -16.69 5.76
C ASP A 72 -10.02 -17.55 7.05
N LYS A 73 -9.05 -17.28 7.94
CA LYS A 73 -8.87 -18.05 9.19
C LYS A 73 -9.85 -17.65 10.30
N ARG A 74 -10.58 -16.55 10.14
CA ARG A 74 -11.57 -16.09 11.12
C ARG A 74 -12.97 -16.29 10.55
N LYS A 75 -13.93 -16.65 11.42
CA LYS A 75 -15.35 -16.77 11.04
C LYS A 75 -15.95 -15.42 10.62
N ASP A 76 -15.32 -14.32 11.03
CA ASP A 76 -15.74 -12.96 10.70
C ASP A 76 -15.04 -12.47 9.43
N GLU A 77 -15.76 -11.73 8.58
CA GLU A 77 -15.16 -11.09 7.42
C GLU A 77 -14.12 -10.06 7.86
N PHE A 78 -12.86 -10.37 7.56
CA PHE A 78 -11.69 -9.63 8.01
C PHE A 78 -10.71 -9.49 6.85
N TYR A 79 -10.18 -8.28 6.68
CA TYR A 79 -9.17 -7.97 5.68
C TYR A 79 -7.96 -7.34 6.35
N LYS A 80 -6.78 -7.68 5.83
CA LYS A 80 -5.51 -7.02 6.16
C LYS A 80 -5.06 -6.26 4.92
N ALA A 81 -4.86 -4.96 5.08
CA ALA A 81 -4.17 -4.14 4.10
C ALA A 81 -2.74 -3.88 4.56
N GLU A 82 -1.77 -3.98 3.66
CA GLU A 82 -0.44 -3.40 3.89
C GLU A 82 -0.27 -2.17 3.02
N CYS A 83 0.16 -1.08 3.66
CA CYS A 83 0.45 0.18 3.04
C CYS A 83 1.94 0.46 3.04
N LYS A 84 2.41 1.08 1.96
CA LYS A 84 3.72 1.71 1.86
C LYS A 84 3.52 3.22 1.93
N ILE A 85 4.13 3.84 2.93
CA ILE A 85 4.05 5.27 3.19
C ILE A 85 5.43 5.86 2.95
N GLY A 86 5.52 6.84 2.06
CA GLY A 86 6.73 7.62 1.81
C GLY A 86 6.74 8.89 2.65
N TYR A 87 7.88 9.19 3.25
CA TYR A 87 8.14 10.38 4.04
C TYR A 87 9.39 11.09 3.54
N VAL A 88 9.45 12.41 3.68
CA VAL A 88 10.71 13.17 3.61
C VAL A 88 11.27 13.34 5.01
N LEU A 89 12.56 13.11 5.20
CA LEU A 89 13.21 13.32 6.49
C LEU A 89 13.43 14.81 6.80
N ASN A 90 13.11 15.24 8.02
CA ASN A 90 13.32 16.62 8.48
C ASN A 90 14.71 16.89 9.09
N LYS A 91 15.47 15.81 9.36
CA LYS A 91 16.84 15.83 9.90
C LYS A 91 17.58 14.56 9.48
N ASP A 92 18.88 14.56 9.67
CA ASP A 92 19.72 13.38 9.45
C ASP A 92 19.36 12.28 10.48
N TYR A 93 19.27 11.04 10.00
CA TYR A 93 18.91 9.87 10.81
C TYR A 93 19.68 8.63 10.33
N GLY A 94 20.71 8.23 11.09
CA GLY A 94 21.61 7.16 10.69
C GLY A 94 22.35 7.50 9.40
N GLU A 95 22.20 6.66 8.38
CA GLU A 95 22.79 6.88 7.05
C GLU A 95 21.91 7.76 6.13
N SER A 96 20.67 8.05 6.53
CA SER A 96 19.74 8.87 5.75
C SER A 96 19.88 10.35 6.11
N LYS A 97 19.84 11.22 5.10
CA LYS A 97 19.98 12.67 5.24
C LYS A 97 18.64 13.37 5.27
N LYS A 98 18.63 14.58 5.84
CA LYS A 98 17.51 15.51 5.67
C LYS A 98 17.17 15.68 4.18
N GLY A 99 15.89 15.59 3.85
CA GLY A 99 15.40 15.67 2.47
C GLY A 99 15.29 14.32 1.77
N ASP A 100 15.87 13.25 2.31
CA ASP A 100 15.76 11.91 1.72
C ASP A 100 14.34 11.35 1.85
N ASN A 101 13.97 10.53 0.86
CA ASN A 101 12.74 9.76 0.91
C ASN A 101 12.94 8.48 1.73
N TYR A 102 12.17 8.35 2.79
CA TYR A 102 12.10 7.16 3.63
C TYR A 102 10.76 6.45 3.44
N PHE A 103 10.77 5.13 3.26
CA PHE A 103 9.55 4.34 3.07
C PHE A 103 9.30 3.42 4.26
N GLN A 104 8.11 3.55 4.85
CA GLN A 104 7.65 2.71 5.95
C GLN A 104 6.50 1.83 5.51
N LYS A 105 6.51 0.56 5.93
CA LYS A 105 5.36 -0.34 5.80
C LYS A 105 4.47 -0.24 7.04
N SER A 106 3.17 -0.23 6.83
CA SER A 106 2.16 -0.24 7.90
C SER A 106 1.05 -1.22 7.55
N SER A 107 0.53 -1.94 8.54
CA SER A 107 -0.66 -2.76 8.37
C SER A 107 -1.90 -2.00 8.88
N ILE A 108 -2.99 -2.11 8.13
CA ILE A 108 -4.34 -1.72 8.52
C ILE A 108 -5.20 -2.96 8.52
N PHE A 109 -6.13 -3.04 9.46
CA PHE A 109 -7.12 -4.10 9.53
C PHE A 109 -8.49 -3.53 9.26
N VAL A 110 -9.26 -4.22 8.42
CA VAL A 110 -10.65 -3.87 8.10
C VAL A 110 -11.53 -5.02 8.54
N LYS A 111 -12.55 -4.73 9.35
CA LYS A 111 -13.50 -5.74 9.81
C LYS A 111 -14.91 -5.17 9.85
N LYS A 112 -15.89 -6.07 9.79
CA LYS A 112 -17.28 -5.71 10.07
C LYS A 112 -17.47 -5.53 11.58
N SER A 113 -18.17 -4.49 11.98
CA SER A 113 -18.52 -4.19 13.37
C SER A 113 -19.97 -3.76 13.45
N PHE A 114 -20.69 -4.24 14.47
CA PHE A 114 -22.04 -3.77 14.75
C PHE A 114 -21.99 -2.35 15.31
N ASP A 115 -22.79 -1.44 14.75
CA ASP A 115 -22.91 -0.08 15.22
C ASP A 115 -24.17 0.08 16.07
N ASN A 116 -24.00 0.18 17.39
CA ASN A 116 -25.09 0.34 18.34
C ASN A 116 -25.93 1.61 18.09
N ALA A 117 -25.35 2.65 17.47
CA ALA A 117 -26.07 3.89 17.20
C ALA A 117 -27.06 3.76 16.04
N THR A 118 -26.73 2.94 15.04
CA THR A 118 -27.55 2.78 13.83
C THR A 118 -28.26 1.43 13.76
N GLY A 119 -27.93 0.49 14.66
CA GLY A 119 -28.46 -0.87 14.67
C GLY A 119 -28.03 -1.69 13.46
N LYS A 120 -26.95 -1.30 12.77
CA LYS A 120 -26.51 -1.90 11.51
C LYS A 120 -25.03 -2.28 11.58
N ASP A 121 -24.66 -3.30 10.83
CA ASP A 121 -23.25 -3.60 10.59
C ASP A 121 -22.61 -2.51 9.74
N LYS A 122 -21.40 -2.09 10.11
CA LYS A 122 -20.55 -1.21 9.32
C LYS A 122 -19.13 -1.74 9.22
N TRP A 123 -18.46 -1.40 8.14
CA TRP A 123 -17.03 -1.65 8.00
C TRP A 123 -16.24 -0.62 8.79
N VAL A 124 -15.24 -1.10 9.52
CA VAL A 124 -14.34 -0.25 10.31
C VAL A 124 -12.91 -0.66 10.00
N ALA A 125 -12.07 0.35 9.77
CA ALA A 125 -10.64 0.17 9.59
C ALA A 125 -9.84 0.76 10.78
N TYR A 126 -8.77 0.08 11.18
CA TYR A 126 -7.92 0.46 12.31
C TYR A 126 -6.46 0.00 12.13
N TYR A 127 -5.53 0.59 12.87
CA TYR A 127 -4.07 0.39 12.73
C TYR A 127 -3.33 0.19 14.05
#